data_AF-A0A645DZN0-F1
#
_entry.id   AF-A0A645DZN0-F1
#
_cell.length_a   1.000
_cell.length_b   1.000
_cell.length_c   1.000
_cell.angle_alpha   90.00
_cell.angle_beta   90.00
_cell.angle_gamma   90.00
#
_symmetry.space_group_name_H-M   'P 1'
#
loop_
_entity.id
_entity.type
_entity.pdbx_description
1 polymer ?
#
loop_
_entity_poly.entity_id
_entity_poly.type
_entity_poly.pdbx_seq_one_letter_code
_entity_poly.pdbx_strand_id
1 'polypeptide(L)' 'MTLLSRDTLAAAGDEVITTGLGGVFPRGLPVGTVKEVSLEASGKSMYAIIDPYEDIESVKMVMVITSFDE' A
#
# COMPACT_ATOMS: atom_id res chain seq x y z
N MET A 1 3.70 4.76 -1.49
CA MET A 1 3.22 5.03 -0.12
C MET A 1 4.05 6.13 0.50
N THR A 2 3.45 7.14 1.13
CA THR A 2 4.14 8.32 1.69
C THR A 2 3.94 8.42 3.20
N LEU A 3 4.63 9.37 3.85
CA LEU A 3 4.51 9.68 5.29
C LEU A 3 4.89 8.51 6.22
N LEU A 4 5.81 7.65 5.79
CA LEU A 4 6.38 6.64 6.67
C LEU A 4 7.29 7.32 7.71
N SER A 5 7.25 6.80 8.94
CA SER A 5 8.13 7.28 10.00
C SER A 5 9.60 7.09 9.64
N ARG A 6 10.49 7.93 10.17
CA ARG A 6 11.92 7.86 9.90
C ARG A 6 12.60 6.62 10.48
N ASP A 7 12.02 6.04 11.53
CA ASP A 7 12.42 4.80 12.16
C ASP A 7 11.62 3.59 11.63
N THR A 8 10.97 3.73 10.48
CA THR A 8 10.24 2.62 9.86
C THR A 8 11.16 1.42 9.65
N LEU A 9 10.62 0.23 9.95
CA LEU A 9 11.26 -1.05 9.67
C LEU A 9 10.85 -1.61 8.31
N ALA A 10 10.06 -0.86 7.54
CA ALA A 10 9.64 -1.29 6.21
C ALA A 10 10.85 -1.54 5.32
N ALA A 11 10.85 -2.67 4.64
CA ALA A 11 11.93 -3.12 3.79
C ALA A 11 11.38 -3.67 2.46
N ALA A 12 12.26 -3.80 1.47
CA ALA A 12 11.90 -4.42 0.21
C ALA A 12 11.40 -5.86 0.44
N GLY A 13 10.29 -6.21 -0.21
CA GLY A 13 9.59 -7.49 -0.04
C GLY A 13 8.46 -7.48 0.98
N ASP A 14 8.31 -6.44 1.81
CA ASP A 14 7.18 -6.35 2.74
C ASP A 14 5.85 -6.21 2.00
N GLU A 15 4.82 -6.86 2.54
CA GLU A 15 3.46 -6.78 1.98
C GLU A 15 2.77 -5.48 2.38
N VAL A 16 2.03 -4.91 1.43
CA VAL A 16 1.15 -3.76 1.67
C VAL A 16 -0.29 -4.20 1.56
N ILE A 17 -1.05 -3.96 2.63
CA ILE A 17 -2.48 -4.27 2.73
C ILE A 17 -3.28 -3.04 3.18
N THR A 18 -4.58 -3.00 2.88
CA THR A 18 -5.48 -1.97 3.40
C THR A 18 -5.70 -2.15 4.91
N THR A 19 -5.72 -1.04 5.66
CA THR A 19 -5.90 -1.08 7.13
C THR A 19 -7.36 -1.08 7.57
N GLY A 20 -8.28 -0.68 6.67
CA GLY A 20 -9.67 -0.38 7.01
C GLY A 20 -9.90 1.02 7.60
N LEU A 21 -8.82 1.77 7.93
CA LEU A 21 -8.95 3.07 8.56
C LEU A 21 -9.56 4.11 7.60
N GLY A 22 -10.54 4.86 8.10
CA GLY A 22 -11.26 5.89 7.33
C GLY A 22 -12.51 5.38 6.61
N GLY A 23 -12.83 4.08 6.69
CA GLY A 23 -14.11 3.52 6.21
C GLY A 23 -14.26 3.47 4.68
N VAL A 24 -13.16 3.60 3.92
CA VAL A 24 -13.20 3.62 2.44
C VAL A 24 -13.00 2.23 1.83
N PHE A 25 -12.15 1.40 2.44
CA PHE A 25 -11.85 0.05 1.98
C PHE A 25 -11.97 -0.94 3.15
N PRO A 26 -12.35 -2.20 2.92
CA PRO A 26 -12.26 -3.23 3.95
C PRO A 26 -10.79 -3.43 4.37
N ARG A 27 -10.56 -3.91 5.59
CA ARG A 27 -9.22 -4.29 6.05
C ARG A 27 -8.73 -5.54 5.33
N GLY A 28 -7.44 -5.58 5.04
CA GLY A 28 -6.74 -6.80 4.59
C GLY A 28 -6.76 -7.06 3.09
N LEU A 29 -7.18 -6.09 2.27
CA LEU A 29 -7.03 -6.23 0.82
C LEU A 29 -5.56 -6.09 0.43
N PRO A 30 -4.99 -7.04 -0.31
CA PRO A 30 -3.62 -6.96 -0.79
C PRO A 30 -3.48 -5.87 -1.87
N VAL A 31 -2.45 -5.04 -1.74
CA VAL A 31 -2.13 -3.96 -2.68
C VAL A 31 -0.91 -4.32 -3.52
N GLY A 32 0.16 -4.80 -2.88
CA GLY A 32 1.42 -5.11 -3.54
C GLY A 32 2.55 -5.36 -2.54
N THR A 33 3.78 -5.29 -3.03
CA THR A 33 5.00 -5.44 -2.22
C THR A 33 5.87 -4.20 -2.30
N VAL A 34 6.60 -3.91 -1.23
CA VAL A 34 7.57 -2.82 -1.21
C VAL A 34 8.72 -3.16 -2.16
N LYS A 35 8.91 -2.32 -3.18
CA LYS A 35 10.06 -2.39 -4.09
C LYS A 35 11.30 -1.78 -3.44
N GLU A 36 11.16 -0.56 -2.93
CA GLU A 36 12.21 0.15 -2.22
C GLU A 36 11.63 1.19 -1.25
N VAL A 37 12.42 1.52 -0.23
CA VAL A 37 12.12 2.57 0.75
C VAL A 37 13.21 3.63 0.66
N SER A 38 12.81 4.89 0.57
CA SER A 38 13.73 6.01 0.38
C SER A 38 13.29 7.23 1.18
N LEU A 39 14.23 8.13 1.42
CA LEU A 39 13.97 9.39 2.13
C LEU A 39 13.29 10.37 1.18
N GLU A 40 12.20 10.98 1.63
CA GLU A 40 11.55 12.05 0.87
C GLU A 40 12.52 13.24 0.71
N ALA A 41 12.44 13.99 -0.38
CA ALA A 41 13.29 15.16 -0.65
C ALA A 41 13.30 16.20 0.50
N SER A 42 12.21 16.29 1.26
CA SER A 42 12.09 17.18 2.43
C SER A 42 12.95 16.73 3.62
N GLY A 43 13.39 15.47 3.65
CA GLY A 43 14.08 14.82 4.75
C GLY A 43 13.20 14.52 5.97
N LYS A 44 11.91 14.85 5.95
CA LYS A 44 11.01 14.74 7.12
C LYS A 44 10.43 13.35 7.29
N SER A 45 10.22 12.64 6.18
CA SER A 45 9.55 11.33 6.16
C SER A 45 10.22 10.37 5.19
N MET A 46 9.95 9.09 5.36
CA MET A 46 10.28 8.07 4.37
C MET A 46 9.09 7.87 3.43
N TYR A 47 9.37 7.37 2.24
CA TYR A 47 8.35 6.89 1.31
C TYR A 47 8.77 5.53 0.75
N ALA A 48 7.79 4.74 0.33
CA ALA A 48 8.02 3.45 -0.30
C ALA A 48 7.43 3.44 -1.72
N ILE A 49 8.21 2.91 -2.66
CA ILE A 49 7.73 2.53 -3.99
C ILE A 49 7.15 1.13 -3.86
N ILE A 50 5.94 0.93 -4.35
CA ILE A 50 5.20 -0.34 -4.24
C ILE A 50 5.04 -0.91 -5.65
N ASP A 51 5.42 -2.18 -5.82
CA ASP A 51 5.08 -2.94 -7.02
C ASP A 51 3.71 -3.63 -6.76
N PRO A 52 2.66 -3.31 -7.55
CA PRO A 52 1.35 -3.93 -7.41
C PRO A 52 1.42 -5.45 -7.63
N TYR A 53 0.53 -6.21 -6.99
CA TYR A 53 0.47 -7.65 -7.22
C TYR A 53 0.00 -8.02 -8.63
N GLU A 54 -0.90 -7.22 -9.19
CA GLU A 54 -1.51 -7.47 -10.49
C GLU A 54 -1.10 -6.40 -11.51
N ASP A 55 -0.91 -6.83 -12.76
CA ASP A 55 -0.82 -5.91 -13.89
C ASP A 55 -2.22 -5.38 -14.21
N ILE A 56 -2.51 -4.18 -13.69
CA ILE A 56 -3.82 -3.52 -13.79
C ILE A 56 -4.25 -3.32 -15.25
N GLU A 57 -3.32 -3.17 -16.19
CA GLU A 57 -3.63 -2.99 -17.61
C GLU A 57 -4.18 -4.27 -18.26
N SER A 58 -3.89 -5.44 -17.68
CA SER A 58 -4.32 -6.74 -18.18
C SER A 58 -5.65 -7.23 -17.61
N VAL A 59 -6.18 -6.56 -16.58
CA VAL A 59 -7.34 -7.01 -15.80
C VAL A 59 -8.61 -6.98 -16.66
N LYS A 60 -9.34 -8.10 -16.68
CA LYS A 60 -10.59 -8.26 -17.45
C LYS A 60 -11.85 -8.33 -16.58
N MET A 61 -11.71 -8.77 -15.34
CA MET A 61 -12.80 -8.94 -14.39
C MET A 61 -12.43 -8.27 -13.09
N VAL A 62 -13.37 -7.53 -12.51
CA VAL A 62 -13.19 -6.80 -11.26
C VAL A 62 -14.34 -7.11 -10.31
N MET A 63 -14.07 -7.03 -9.02
CA MET A 63 -15.07 -7.12 -7.97
C MET A 63 -15.25 -5.76 -7.32
N VAL A 64 -16.48 -5.26 -7.27
CA VAL A 64 -16.81 -4.01 -6.57
C VAL A 64 -17.31 -4.34 -5.17
N ILE A 65 -16.61 -3.85 -4.16
CA ILE A 65 -16.99 -4.02 -2.74
C ILE A 65 -17.61 -2.71 -2.27
N THR A 66 -18.90 -2.73 -1.95
CA THR A 66 -19.65 -1.54 -1.52
C THR A 66 -20.10 -1.58 -0.05
N SER A 67 -19.98 -2.74 0.59
CA SER A 67 -20.34 -2.94 2.00
C SER A 67 -19.39 -3.96 2.62
N PHE A 68 -18.88 -3.62 3.79
CA PHE A 68 -17.94 -4.42 4.58
C PHE A 68 -18.03 -3.97 6.03
N ASP A 69 -17.72 -4.88 6.95
CA ASP A 69 -17.59 -4.57 8.37
C ASP A 69 -16.21 -3.91 8.63
N GLU A 70 -16.13 -3.04 9.64
CA GLU A 70 -14.87 -2.41 10.10
C GLU A 70 -14.01 -3.35 10.97
#